data_AF-A0A6S7JQ96-F1
#
_entry.id   AF-A0A6S7JQ96-F1
#
_cell.length_a   1.000
_cell.length_b   1.000
_cell.length_c   1.000
_cell.angle_alpha   90.00
_cell.angle_beta   90.00
_cell.angle_gamma   90.00
#
_symmetry.space_group_name_H-M   'P 1'
#
loop_
_entity.id
_entity.type
_entity.pdbx_description
1 polymer ?
#
loop_
_entity_poly.entity_id
_entity_poly.type
_entity_poly.pdbx_seq_one_letter_code
_entity_poly.pdbx_strand_id
1 'polypeptide(L)'
;MPVASLRSNQVASNDNMDSSKALIGMIDKKVRNLEKRKGKLDSYKQLAADGKELNDDQQAAVENLTSVELNLEFAKDLQKQFNQFALEQAKLQKKQAKKEEALRQANRRDADLAMIKNVLELQNLLNQLSDEAREDFIKGANGAV
;
A
#
# COMPACT_ATOMS: atom_id res chain seq x y z
N MET A 1 -22.31 3.29 -10.90
CA MET A 1 -21.35 4.36 -10.55
C MET A 1 -20.20 3.81 -9.68
N PRO A 2 -19.13 3.21 -10.23
CA PRO A 2 -18.03 2.62 -9.44
C PRO A 2 -16.72 3.45 -9.45
N VAL A 3 -16.57 4.43 -10.34
CA VAL A 3 -15.30 5.14 -10.58
C VAL A 3 -14.91 6.13 -9.46
N ALA A 4 -15.88 6.65 -8.71
CA ALA A 4 -15.64 7.61 -7.64
C ALA A 4 -15.00 6.96 -6.40
N SER A 5 -15.44 5.75 -6.05
CA SER A 5 -14.91 5.00 -4.89
C SER A 5 -13.46 4.54 -5.12
N LEU A 6 -13.10 4.14 -6.35
CA LEU A 6 -11.74 3.81 -6.76
C LEU A 6 -10.76 4.97 -6.63
N ARG A 7 -11.17 6.17 -7.07
CA ARG A 7 -10.36 7.39 -6.91
C ARG A 7 -10.14 7.72 -5.44
N SER A 8 -11.17 7.59 -4.61
CA SER A 8 -11.06 7.82 -3.17
C SER A 8 -10.08 6.85 -2.48
N ASN A 9 -10.13 5.56 -2.84
CA ASN A 9 -9.22 4.54 -2.29
C ASN A 9 -7.77 4.71 -2.74
N GLN A 10 -7.53 5.11 -3.99
CA GLN A 10 -6.19 5.40 -4.50
C GLN A 10 -5.56 6.63 -3.85
N VAL A 11 -6.35 7.69 -3.62
CA VAL A 11 -5.88 8.91 -2.94
C VAL A 11 -5.47 8.59 -1.50
N ALA A 12 -6.33 7.88 -0.75
CA ALA A 12 -6.02 7.48 0.63
C ALA A 12 -4.78 6.56 0.74
N SER A 13 -4.56 5.69 -0.26
CA SER A 13 -3.39 4.81 -0.31
C SER A 13 -2.09 5.58 -0.54
N ASN A 14 -2.13 6.60 -1.41
CA ASN A 14 -0.98 7.47 -1.69
C ASN A 14 -0.64 8.34 -0.49
N ASP A 15 -1.64 8.95 0.16
CA ASP A 15 -1.43 9.79 1.36
C ASP A 15 -0.77 8.99 2.51
N ASN A 16 -1.17 7.73 2.69
CA ASN A 16 -0.57 6.83 3.67
C ASN A 16 0.90 6.48 3.35
N MET A 17 1.22 6.32 2.07
CA MET A 17 2.58 6.01 1.63
C MET A 17 3.51 7.22 1.83
N ASP A 18 3.01 8.43 1.56
CA ASP A 18 3.78 9.65 1.77
C ASP A 18 3.98 9.97 3.25
N SER A 19 2.98 9.72 4.08
CA SER A 19 3.11 9.79 5.55
C SER A 19 4.17 8.81 6.08
N SER A 20 4.19 7.58 5.55
CA SER A 20 5.19 6.57 5.96
C SER A 20 6.61 6.98 5.57
N LYS A 21 6.80 7.54 4.36
CA LYS A 21 8.10 8.08 3.93
C LYS A 21 8.55 9.26 4.79
N ALA A 22 7.63 10.16 5.15
CA ALA A 22 7.93 11.29 6.00
C ALA A 22 8.43 10.84 7.38
N LEU A 23 7.77 9.83 7.98
CA LEU A 23 8.19 9.24 9.26
C LEU A 23 9.58 8.59 9.16
N ILE A 24 9.83 7.77 8.13
CA ILE A 24 11.16 7.18 7.90
C ILE A 24 12.22 8.29 7.77
N GLY A 25 11.94 9.35 7.02
CA GLY A 25 12.85 10.48 6.86
C GLY A 25 13.12 11.24 8.17
N MET A 26 12.17 11.29 9.11
CA MET A 26 12.40 11.84 10.44
C MET A 26 13.31 10.95 11.28
N ILE A 27 13.13 9.62 11.22
CA ILE A 27 13.99 8.65 11.91
C ILE A 27 15.42 8.70 11.35
N ASP A 28 15.59 8.76 10.03
CA ASP A 28 16.91 8.88 9.38
C ASP A 28 17.67 10.12 9.86
N LYS A 29 16.97 11.26 9.99
CA LYS A 29 17.54 12.49 10.54
C LYS A 29 17.94 12.30 12.00
N LYS A 30 17.12 11.61 12.81
CA LYS A 30 17.42 11.35 14.22
C LYS A 30 18.66 10.47 14.38
N VAL A 31 18.76 9.38 13.60
CA VAL A 31 19.95 8.51 13.57
C VAL A 31 21.19 9.31 13.22
N ARG A 32 21.16 10.07 12.11
CA ARG A 32 22.29 10.91 11.68
C ARG A 32 22.71 11.93 12.74
N ASN A 33 21.75 12.56 13.41
CA ASN A 33 22.02 13.53 14.48
C ASN A 33 22.68 12.87 15.69
N LEU A 34 22.24 11.67 16.06
CA LEU A 34 22.85 10.89 17.15
C LEU A 34 24.25 10.40 16.79
N GLU A 35 24.49 9.98 15.54
CA GLU A 35 25.83 9.61 15.05
C GLU A 35 26.80 10.79 15.11
N LYS A 36 26.37 11.98 14.66
CA LYS A 36 27.16 13.22 14.77
C LYS A 36 27.46 13.56 16.22
N ARG A 37 26.47 13.46 17.12
CA ARG A 37 26.65 13.73 18.55
C ARG A 37 27.62 12.73 19.17
N LYS A 38 27.46 11.44 18.89
CA LYS A 38 28.36 10.38 19.35
C LYS A 38 29.80 10.66 18.93
N GLY A 39 30.06 10.90 17.64
CA GLY A 39 31.41 11.15 17.13
C GLY A 39 32.08 12.37 17.78
N LYS A 40 31.31 13.42 18.10
CA LYS A 40 31.83 14.58 18.84
C LYS A 40 32.22 14.22 20.29
N LEU A 41 31.40 13.42 20.98
CA LEU A 41 31.67 12.97 22.34
C LEU A 41 32.84 11.97 22.41
N ASP A 42 32.95 11.07 21.42
CA ASP A 42 34.09 10.17 21.28
C ASP A 42 35.40 10.95 21.11
N SER A 43 35.38 12.05 20.35
CA SER A 43 36.54 12.94 20.21
C SER A 43 36.91 13.62 21.54
N TYR A 44 35.94 14.06 22.34
CA TYR A 44 36.23 14.61 23.68
C TYR A 44 36.81 13.56 24.62
N LYS A 45 36.24 12.35 24.60
CA LYS A 45 36.76 11.22 25.39
C LYS A 45 38.20 10.86 25.00
N GLN A 46 38.51 10.92 23.70
CA GLN A 46 39.88 10.70 23.22
C GLN A 46 40.83 11.82 23.63
N LEU A 47 40.43 13.09 23.55
CA LEU A 47 41.24 14.22 24.02
C LEU A 47 41.55 14.12 25.52
N ALA A 48 40.57 13.71 26.34
CA ALA A 48 40.80 13.45 27.76
C ALA A 48 41.76 12.29 28.00
N ALA A 49 41.64 11.20 27.23
CA ALA A 49 42.56 10.07 27.30
C ALA A 49 43.99 10.45 26.89
N ASP A 50 44.15 11.38 25.96
CA ASP A 50 45.43 11.96 25.55
C ASP A 50 45.99 12.98 26.57
N GLY A 51 45.32 13.18 27.70
CA GLY A 51 45.77 14.04 28.80
C GLY A 51 45.47 15.53 28.62
N LYS A 52 44.62 15.92 27.66
CA LYS A 52 44.16 17.31 27.54
C LYS A 52 43.02 17.58 28.53
N GLU A 53 43.05 18.75 29.15
CA GLU A 53 41.95 19.21 29.99
C GLU A 53 40.72 19.53 29.14
N LEU A 54 39.60 18.89 29.48
CA LEU A 54 38.28 19.22 28.99
C LEU A 54 37.66 20.29 29.90
N ASN A 55 36.88 21.20 29.33
CA ASN A 55 36.07 22.12 30.14
C ASN A 55 34.86 21.40 30.78
N ASP A 56 34.20 22.05 31.74
CA ASP A 56 33.09 21.48 32.51
C ASP A 56 31.95 20.97 31.60
N ASP A 57 31.59 21.73 30.56
CA ASP A 57 30.57 21.34 29.59
C ASP A 57 30.96 20.08 28.80
N GLN A 58 32.23 19.94 28.44
CA GLN A 58 32.76 18.78 27.72
C GLN A 58 32.79 17.55 28.62
N GLN A 59 33.19 17.69 29.89
CA GLN A 59 33.16 16.60 30.86
C GLN A 59 31.73 16.10 31.07
N ALA A 60 30.79 17.00 31.37
CA ALA A 60 29.37 16.67 31.52
C ALA A 60 28.78 16.04 30.24
N ALA A 61 29.24 16.47 29.06
CA ALA A 61 28.79 15.89 27.80
C ALA A 61 29.32 14.46 27.60
N VAL A 62 30.57 14.17 28.00
CA VAL A 62 31.17 12.82 27.94
C VAL A 62 30.48 11.86 28.90
N GLU A 63 30.07 12.30 30.08
CA GLU A 63 29.27 11.50 31.02
C GLU A 63 27.95 11.00 30.39
N ASN A 64 27.40 11.77 29.46
CA ASN A 64 26.17 11.42 28.74
C ASN A 64 26.39 10.52 27.51
N LEU A 65 27.63 10.12 27.19
CA LEU A 65 27.96 9.33 26.00
C LEU A 65 27.18 8.00 25.95
N THR A 66 27.15 7.26 27.07
CA THR A 66 26.43 5.97 27.15
C THR A 66 24.95 6.11 26.80
N SER A 67 24.30 7.19 27.25
CA SER A 67 22.90 7.48 26.93
C SER A 67 22.73 7.79 25.43
N VAL A 68 23.67 8.51 24.82
CA VAL A 68 23.66 8.77 23.37
C VAL A 68 23.85 7.48 22.57
N GLU A 69 24.69 6.57 23.02
CA GLU A 69 24.90 5.27 22.38
C GLU A 69 23.65 4.39 22.43
N LEU A 70 23.01 4.26 23.60
CA LEU A 70 21.76 3.51 23.75
C LEU A 70 20.64 4.10 22.88
N ASN A 71 20.49 5.43 22.86
CA ASN A 71 19.51 6.10 22.02
C ASN A 71 19.80 5.91 20.52
N LEU A 72 21.09 5.87 20.13
CA LEU A 72 21.48 5.63 18.74
C LEU A 72 21.15 4.20 18.32
N GLU A 73 21.43 3.21 19.15
CA GLU A 73 21.08 1.81 18.90
C GLU A 73 19.58 1.63 18.78
N PHE A 74 18.80 2.19 19.70
CA PHE A 74 17.34 2.20 19.64
C PHE A 74 16.83 2.87 18.35
N ALA A 75 17.37 4.03 17.98
CA ALA A 75 16.97 4.72 16.76
C ALA A 75 17.30 3.91 15.48
N LYS A 76 18.42 3.18 15.46
CA LYS A 76 18.80 2.29 14.34
C LYS A 76 17.88 1.09 14.24
N ASP A 77 17.52 0.48 15.37
CA ASP A 77 16.56 -0.63 15.36
C ASP A 77 15.17 -0.16 14.90
N LEU A 78 14.71 0.99 15.40
CA LEU A 78 13.46 1.61 14.95
C LEU A 78 13.48 1.91 13.45
N GLN A 79 14.59 2.46 12.93
CA GLN A 79 14.79 2.71 11.50
C GLN A 79 14.64 1.42 10.69
N LYS A 80 15.25 0.33 11.15
CA LYS A 80 15.19 -0.98 10.48
C LYS A 80 13.75 -1.52 10.46
N GLN A 81 13.06 -1.50 11.60
CA GLN A 81 11.68 -1.98 11.72
C GLN A 81 10.72 -1.18 10.82
N PHE A 82 10.83 0.15 10.80
CA PHE A 82 9.98 0.99 9.96
C PHE A 82 10.23 0.80 8.46
N ASN A 83 11.49 0.61 8.05
CA ASN A 83 11.80 0.29 6.65
C ASN A 83 11.22 -1.08 6.25
N GLN A 84 11.32 -2.08 7.12
CA GLN A 84 10.72 -3.39 6.88
C GLN A 84 9.18 -3.28 6.78
N PHE A 85 8.54 -2.58 7.70
CA PHE A 85 7.10 -2.34 7.69
C PHE A 85 6.65 -1.64 6.40
N ALA A 86 7.37 -0.60 5.96
CA ALA A 86 7.05 0.11 4.72
C ALA A 86 7.13 -0.81 3.48
N LEU A 87 8.14 -1.69 3.42
CA LEU A 87 8.26 -2.68 2.35
C LEU A 87 7.13 -3.71 2.37
N GLU A 88 6.74 -4.20 3.54
CA GLU A 88 5.64 -5.14 3.71
C GLU A 88 4.30 -4.50 3.32
N GLN A 89 4.07 -3.26 3.71
CA GLN A 89 2.88 -2.51 3.33
C GLN A 89 2.80 -2.27 1.82
N ALA A 90 3.90 -1.91 1.17
CA ALA A 90 3.93 -1.76 -0.30
C ALA A 90 3.60 -3.08 -1.02
N LYS A 91 4.08 -4.22 -0.51
CA LYS A 91 3.72 -5.55 -1.04
C LYS A 91 2.23 -5.85 -0.86
N LEU A 92 1.67 -5.53 0.31
CA LEU A 92 0.26 -5.76 0.61
C LEU A 92 -0.65 -4.91 -0.29
N GLN A 93 -0.34 -3.62 -0.43
CA GLN A 93 -1.06 -2.71 -1.33
C GLN A 93 -1.04 -3.22 -2.78
N LYS A 94 0.12 -3.64 -3.29
CA LYS A 94 0.22 -4.20 -4.65
C LYS A 94 -0.63 -5.47 -4.81
N LYS A 95 -0.68 -6.34 -3.80
CA LYS A 95 -1.51 -7.55 -3.81
C LYS A 95 -3.01 -7.22 -3.81
N GLN A 96 -3.42 -6.23 -3.02
CA GLN A 96 -4.80 -5.75 -2.99
C GLN A 96 -5.22 -5.13 -4.32
N ALA A 97 -4.40 -4.25 -4.90
CA ALA A 97 -4.66 -3.64 -6.20
C ALA A 97 -4.84 -4.68 -7.31
N LYS A 98 -3.98 -5.71 -7.36
CA LYS A 98 -4.12 -6.82 -8.31
C LYS A 98 -5.42 -7.61 -8.11
N LYS A 99 -5.81 -7.86 -6.87
CA LYS A 99 -7.05 -8.60 -6.55
C LYS A 99 -8.28 -7.80 -6.98
N GLU A 100 -8.29 -6.50 -6.73
CA GLU A 100 -9.38 -5.60 -7.14
C GLU A 100 -9.48 -5.48 -8.67
N GLU A 101 -8.35 -5.38 -9.36
CA GLU A 101 -8.32 -5.37 -10.82
C GLU A 101 -8.85 -6.68 -11.41
N ALA A 102 -8.41 -7.83 -10.89
CA ALA A 102 -8.89 -9.14 -11.33
C ALA A 102 -10.40 -9.30 -11.11
N LEU A 103 -10.92 -8.87 -9.96
CA LEU A 103 -12.35 -8.89 -9.68
C LEU A 103 -13.13 -8.00 -10.66
N ARG A 104 -12.60 -6.82 -10.97
CA ARG A 104 -13.21 -5.91 -11.95
C ARG A 104 -13.26 -6.51 -13.35
N GLN A 105 -12.19 -7.20 -13.76
CA GLN A 105 -12.15 -7.89 -15.05
C GLN A 105 -13.15 -9.06 -15.09
N ALA A 106 -13.25 -9.84 -14.02
CA ALA A 106 -14.23 -10.92 -13.90
C ALA A 106 -15.68 -10.39 -14.02
N ASN A 107 -16.02 -9.34 -13.27
CA ASN A 107 -17.36 -8.73 -13.34
C ASN A 107 -17.71 -8.20 -14.74
N ARG A 108 -16.73 -7.66 -15.48
CA ARG A 108 -16.93 -7.22 -16.87
C ARG A 108 -17.19 -8.41 -17.77
N ARG A 109 -16.37 -9.45 -17.66
CA ARG A 109 -16.54 -10.70 -18.42
C ARG A 109 -17.91 -11.32 -18.17
N ASP A 110 -18.36 -11.38 -16.93
CA ASP A 110 -19.65 -11.96 -16.58
C ASP A 110 -20.83 -11.16 -17.18
N ALA A 111 -20.72 -9.82 -17.20
CA ALA A 111 -21.69 -8.95 -17.86
C ALA A 111 -21.72 -9.15 -19.39
N ASP A 112 -20.55 -9.25 -20.02
CA ASP A 112 -20.43 -9.50 -21.46
C ASP A 112 -21.00 -10.88 -21.83
N LEU A 113 -20.69 -11.91 -21.02
CA LEU A 113 -21.24 -13.26 -21.21
C LEU A 113 -22.76 -13.28 -21.06
N ALA A 114 -23.32 -12.55 -20.09
CA ALA A 114 -24.77 -12.44 -19.93
C ALA A 114 -25.42 -11.78 -21.14
N MET A 115 -24.81 -10.73 -21.70
CA MET A 115 -25.28 -10.07 -22.91
C MET A 115 -25.25 -11.01 -24.12
N ILE A 116 -24.13 -11.72 -24.34
CA ILE A 116 -23.99 -12.68 -25.43
C ILE A 116 -25.03 -13.79 -25.31
N LYS A 117 -25.23 -14.32 -24.10
CA LYS A 117 -26.24 -15.35 -23.82
C LYS A 117 -27.64 -14.87 -24.22
N ASN A 118 -28.04 -13.67 -23.81
CA ASN A 118 -29.34 -13.11 -24.17
C ASN A 118 -29.52 -12.96 -25.70
N VAL A 119 -28.48 -12.54 -26.40
CA VAL A 119 -28.52 -12.42 -27.87
C VAL A 119 -28.68 -13.78 -28.54
N LEU A 120 -27.97 -14.80 -28.07
CA LEU A 120 -28.08 -16.16 -28.60
C LEU A 120 -29.45 -16.78 -28.31
N GLU A 121 -30.02 -16.54 -27.14
CA GLU A 121 -31.39 -16.97 -26.80
C GLU A 121 -32.43 -16.32 -27.72
N LEU A 122 -32.33 -15.01 -27.94
CA LEU A 122 -33.20 -14.30 -28.89
C LEU A 122 -33.03 -14.81 -30.32
N GLN A 123 -31.79 -15.03 -30.77
CA GLN A 123 -31.53 -15.58 -32.10
C GLN A 123 -32.16 -16.97 -32.25
N ASN A 124 -32.04 -17.83 -31.24
CA ASN A 124 -32.63 -19.16 -31.27
C ASN A 124 -34.17 -19.09 -31.33
N LEU A 125 -34.80 -18.24 -30.51
CA LEU A 125 -36.25 -18.03 -30.55
C LEU A 125 -36.73 -17.55 -31.93
N LEU A 126 -36.03 -16.59 -32.53
CA LEU A 126 -36.36 -16.07 -33.86
C LEU A 126 -36.19 -17.14 -34.95
N ASN A 127 -35.15 -17.98 -34.86
CA ASN A 127 -34.93 -19.08 -35.79
C ASN A 127 -35.99 -20.18 -35.68
N GLN A 128 -36.58 -20.37 -34.49
CA GLN A 128 -37.66 -21.34 -34.26
C GLN A 128 -39.04 -20.80 -34.69
N LEU A 129 -39.16 -19.51 -35.01
CA LEU A 129 -40.42 -18.85 -35.36
C LEU A 129 -40.79 -19.09 -36.84
N SER A 130 -41.08 -20.35 -37.19
CA SER A 130 -41.61 -20.74 -38.50
C SER A 130 -43.02 -20.19 -38.73
N ASP A 131 -43.52 -20.26 -39.97
CA ASP A 131 -44.87 -19.80 -40.30
C ASP A 131 -45.95 -20.57 -39.52
N GLU A 132 -45.75 -21.88 -39.30
CA GLU A 132 -46.62 -22.71 -38.47
C GLU A 132 -46.58 -22.29 -37.00
N ALA A 133 -45.38 -22.05 -36.46
CA ALA A 133 -45.23 -21.56 -35.08
C ALA A 133 -45.90 -20.20 -34.88
N ARG A 134 -45.83 -19.30 -35.88
CA ARG A 134 -46.52 -18.00 -35.85
C ARG A 134 -48.03 -18.15 -35.82
N GLU A 135 -48.58 -19.07 -36.60
CA GLU A 135 -50.02 -19.36 -36.55
C GLU A 135 -50.46 -19.89 -35.19
N ASP A 136 -49.65 -20.76 -34.56
CA ASP A 136 -49.93 -21.28 -33.22
C ASP A 136 -49.96 -20.17 -32.17
N PHE A 137 -49.03 -19.21 -32.21
CA PHE A 137 -49.07 -18.02 -31.35
C PHE A 137 -50.30 -17.12 -31.61
N ILE A 138 -50.69 -16.92 -32.88
CA ILE A 138 -51.88 -16.11 -33.22
C ILE A 138 -53.17 -16.77 -32.73
N LYS A 139 -53.26 -18.10 -32.82
CA LYS A 139 -54.46 -18.89 -32.48
C LYS A 139 -54.50 -19.31 -31.00
N GLY A 140 -53.41 -19.13 -30.26
CA GLY A 140 -53.27 -19.65 -28.89
C GLY A 140 -53.31 -21.18 -28.83
N ALA A 141 -52.82 -21.86 -29.87
CA ALA A 141 -52.85 -23.30 -30.02
C ALA A 141 -51.51 -23.94 -29.61
N ASN A 142 -51.50 -25.26 -29.39
CA ASN A 142 -50.27 -26.04 -29.11
C ASN A 142 -49.42 -25.53 -27.92
N GLY A 143 -50.03 -24.84 -26.96
CA GLY A 143 -49.34 -24.31 -25.78
C GLY A 143 -48.56 -23.00 -26.01
N ALA A 144 -48.72 -22.37 -27.17
CA ALA A 144 -48.23 -21.02 -27.44
C ALA A 144 -49.07 -19.99 -26.65
N VAL A 145 -48.39 -19.07 -25.97
CA VAL A 145 -48.97 -18.04 -25.07
C VAL A 145 -48.59 -16.65 -25.55
#